data_AF-A0A7I8EJA7-F1
#
_entry.id   AF-A0A7I8EJA7-F1
#
_cell.length_a   1.000
_cell.length_b   1.000
_cell.length_c   1.000
_cell.angle_alpha   90.00
_cell.angle_beta   90.00
_cell.angle_gamma   90.00
#
_symmetry.space_group_name_H-M   'P 1'
#
loop_
_entity.id
_entity.type
_entity.pdbx_description
1 polymer ?
#
loop_
_entity_poly.entity_id
_entity_poly.type
_entity_poly.pdbx_seq_one_letter_code
_entity_poly.pdbx_strand_id
1 'polypeptide(L)'
;MFPTLSCELGRERLPQDLERSRRERTDEWESVRQWTLWPEQELYEQIRPIILYGQTPGESAKETGAAQRTLSRKADEFEKYGMQSLFDSD
;
A
#
# COMPACT_ATOMS: atom_id res chain seq x y z
N MET A 1 0.47 23.65 -34.26
CA MET A 1 1.64 24.15 -33.52
C MET A 1 1.31 24.02 -32.05
N PHE A 2 1.74 22.93 -31.40
CA PHE A 2 1.46 22.70 -29.99
C PHE A 2 2.56 23.38 -29.16
N PRO A 3 2.23 24.19 -28.15
CA PRO A 3 3.25 24.81 -27.32
C PRO A 3 3.95 23.71 -26.52
N THR A 4 5.27 23.67 -26.62
CA THR A 4 6.15 22.93 -25.71
C THR A 4 6.05 23.56 -24.33
N LEU A 5 5.11 23.09 -23.51
CA LEU A 5 5.16 23.35 -22.08
C LEU A 5 6.22 22.42 -21.48
N SER A 6 7.35 23.04 -21.14
CA SER A 6 8.41 22.46 -20.34
C SER A 6 7.80 21.92 -19.04
N CYS A 7 7.80 20.60 -18.88
CA CYS A 7 7.34 19.95 -17.67
C CYS A 7 8.47 20.03 -16.63
N GLU A 8 8.69 21.23 -16.09
CA GLU A 8 9.46 21.40 -14.86
C GLU A 8 8.55 21.09 -13.68
N LEU A 9 8.15 19.82 -13.54
CA LEU A 9 7.65 19.30 -12.27
C LEU A 9 8.86 19.12 -11.36
N GLY A 10 9.24 20.24 -10.75
CA GLY A 10 10.14 20.27 -9.61
C GLY A 10 9.69 19.26 -8.57
N ARG A 11 10.65 18.64 -7.90
CA ARG A 11 10.48 17.75 -6.76
C ARG A 11 9.76 18.47 -5.60
N GLU A 12 8.46 18.68 -5.72
CA GLU A 12 7.61 18.83 -4.55
C GLU A 12 7.54 17.45 -3.91
N ARG A 13 8.31 17.28 -2.83
CA ARG A 13 8.06 16.20 -1.87
C ARG A 13 6.59 16.30 -1.53
N LEU A 14 5.81 15.30 -1.93
CA LEU A 14 4.44 15.12 -1.45
C LEU A 14 4.47 15.38 0.06
N PRO A 15 3.64 16.30 0.60
CA PRO A 15 3.56 16.49 2.04
C PRO A 15 3.39 15.12 2.68
N GLN A 16 4.35 14.75 3.53
CA GLN A 16 4.43 13.43 4.19
C GLN A 16 3.32 13.25 5.24
N ASP A 17 2.44 14.24 5.32
CA ASP A 17 1.54 14.59 6.39
C ASP A 17 0.17 15.05 5.86
N LEU A 18 -0.18 14.75 4.59
CA LEU A 18 -1.58 14.54 4.25
C LEU A 18 -2.05 13.31 5.02
N GLU A 19 -2.38 13.52 6.29
CA GLU A 19 -2.94 12.53 7.21
C GLU A 19 -4.10 11.88 6.46
N ARG A 20 -3.86 10.67 5.93
CA ARG A 20 -4.80 10.03 5.03
C ARG A 20 -6.04 9.76 5.86
N SER A 21 -7.07 10.58 5.64
CA SER A 21 -8.34 10.43 6.35
C SER A 21 -8.79 8.99 6.20
N ARG A 22 -9.03 8.30 7.32
CA ARG A 22 -9.49 6.91 7.31
C ARG A 22 -10.68 6.78 6.34
N ARG A 23 -10.55 5.93 5.34
CA ARG A 23 -11.59 5.64 4.35
C ARG A 23 -12.18 4.27 4.66
N GLU A 24 -13.50 4.15 4.59
CA GLU A 24 -14.15 2.85 4.74
C GLU A 24 -13.80 1.94 3.56
N ARG A 25 -13.46 0.70 3.86
CA ARG A 25 -13.21 -0.34 2.86
C ARG A 25 -14.52 -1.02 2.50
N THR A 26 -14.75 -1.23 1.20
CA THR A 26 -15.96 -1.91 0.69
C THR A 26 -15.69 -3.38 0.34
N ASP A 27 -14.42 -3.77 0.19
CA ASP A 27 -14.00 -5.12 -0.16
C ASP A 27 -13.77 -6.03 1.07
N GLU A 28 -14.21 -7.29 0.95
CA GLU A 28 -13.98 -8.37 1.91
C GLU A 28 -12.70 -9.14 1.51
N TRP A 29 -11.83 -9.40 2.48
CA TRP A 29 -10.52 -10.04 2.24
C TRP A 29 -10.63 -11.37 1.49
N GLU A 30 -11.56 -12.24 1.89
CA GLU A 30 -11.73 -13.56 1.26
C GLU A 30 -12.06 -13.46 -0.23
N SER A 31 -12.84 -12.45 -0.63
CA SER A 31 -13.19 -12.20 -2.03
C SER A 31 -11.97 -11.69 -2.82
N VAL A 32 -11.17 -10.79 -2.23
CA VAL A 32 -9.95 -10.27 -2.86
C VAL A 32 -8.91 -11.39 -3.03
N ARG A 33 -8.73 -12.22 -2.01
CA ARG A 33 -7.77 -13.33 -2.01
C ARG A 33 -8.06 -14.34 -3.12
N GLN A 34 -9.32 -14.60 -3.44
CA GLN A 34 -9.73 -15.49 -4.53
C GLN A 34 -9.15 -15.05 -5.90
N TRP A 35 -9.00 -13.75 -6.12
CA TRP A 35 -8.52 -13.17 -7.38
C TRP A 35 -7.03 -12.83 -7.35
N THR A 36 -6.33 -13.20 -6.28
CA THR A 36 -4.92 -12.92 -6.11
C THR A 36 -4.08 -14.04 -6.71
N LEU A 37 -3.24 -13.70 -7.68
CA LEU A 37 -2.46 -14.69 -8.44
C LEU A 37 -0.97 -14.69 -8.10
N TRP A 38 -0.43 -13.56 -7.62
CA TRP A 38 1.00 -13.32 -7.43
C TRP A 38 1.30 -13.07 -5.95
N PRO A 39 2.39 -13.61 -5.39
CA PRO A 39 2.76 -13.38 -3.99
C PRO A 39 2.90 -11.89 -3.64
N GLU A 40 3.41 -11.09 -4.58
CA GLU A 40 3.60 -9.64 -4.42
C GLU A 40 2.25 -8.92 -4.39
N GLN A 41 1.28 -9.40 -5.17
CA GLN A 41 -0.10 -8.92 -5.13
C GLN A 41 -0.76 -9.30 -3.79
N GLU A 42 -0.58 -10.54 -3.31
CA GLU A 42 -1.12 -10.96 -2.01
C GLU A 42 -0.54 -10.12 -0.87
N LEU A 43 0.76 -9.86 -0.91
CA LEU A 43 1.41 -8.98 0.05
C LEU A 43 0.87 -7.55 -0.02
N TYR A 44 0.71 -7.01 -1.23
CA TYR A 44 0.13 -5.68 -1.42
C TYR A 44 -1.28 -5.61 -0.85
N GLU A 45 -2.17 -6.55 -1.17
CA GLU A 45 -3.55 -6.54 -0.69
C GLU A 45 -3.63 -6.73 0.84
N GLN A 46 -2.67 -7.41 1.47
CA GLN A 46 -2.58 -7.50 2.94
C GLN A 46 -2.18 -6.16 3.59
N ILE A 47 -1.28 -5.38 2.98
CA ILE A 47 -0.82 -4.09 3.52
C ILE A 47 -1.66 -2.90 3.03
N ARG A 48 -2.42 -3.07 1.94
CA ARG A 48 -3.28 -2.04 1.32
C ARG A 48 -4.22 -1.39 2.34
N PRO A 49 -4.83 -2.11 3.30
CA PRO A 49 -5.68 -1.46 4.28
C PRO A 49 -4.94 -0.56 5.26
N ILE A 50 -3.69 -0.89 5.56
CA ILE A 50 -2.82 -0.07 6.40
C ILE A 50 -2.44 1.21 5.64
N ILE A 51 -2.01 1.05 4.39
CA ILE A 51 -1.49 2.14 3.56
C ILE A 51 -2.60 3.08 3.06
N LEU A 52 -3.68 2.55 2.49
CA LEU A 52 -4.72 3.34 1.81
C LEU A 52 -5.90 3.71 2.71
N TYR A 53 -6.27 2.84 3.65
CA TYR A 53 -7.45 3.02 4.48
C TYR A 53 -7.13 3.47 5.91
N GLY A 54 -5.85 3.52 6.30
CA GLY A 54 -5.44 3.90 7.65
C GLY A 54 -5.86 2.89 8.71
N GLN A 55 -6.09 1.63 8.33
CA GLN A 55 -6.30 0.55 9.30
C GLN A 55 -5.02 0.25 10.07
N THR A 56 -5.15 -0.20 11.31
CA THR A 56 -4.00 -0.65 12.08
C THR A 56 -3.50 -2.02 11.57
N PRO A 57 -2.20 -2.34 11.71
CA PRO A 57 -1.69 -3.68 11.39
C PRO A 57 -2.40 -4.81 12.15
N GLY A 58 -2.93 -4.53 13.34
CA GLY A 58 -3.68 -5.51 14.14
C GLY A 58 -5.07 -5.80 13.61
N GLU A 59 -5.76 -4.80 13.03
CA GLU A 59 -7.03 -5.00 12.32
C GLU A 59 -6.80 -5.83 11.06
N SER A 60 -5.82 -5.45 10.23
CA SER A 60 -5.48 -6.21 9.01
C SER A 60 -5.03 -7.65 9.33
N ALA A 61 -4.27 -7.87 10.40
CA ALA A 61 -3.86 -9.22 10.83
C ALA A 61 -5.04 -10.12 11.17
N LYS A 62 -6.11 -9.58 11.79
CA LYS A 62 -7.31 -10.34 12.12
C LYS A 62 -8.08 -10.77 10.88
N GLU A 63 -8.13 -9.93 9.86
CA GLU A 63 -8.85 -10.21 8.62
C GLU A 63 -8.06 -11.15 7.70
N THR A 64 -6.74 -10.93 7.59
CA THR A 64 -5.88 -11.66 6.65
C THR A 64 -5.31 -12.96 7.22
N GLY A 65 -5.23 -13.07 8.55
CA GLY A 65 -4.54 -14.16 9.26
C GLY A 65 -3.01 -14.01 9.27
N ALA A 66 -2.46 -12.95 8.69
CA ALA A 66 -1.03 -12.71 8.66
C ALA A 66 -0.50 -12.17 10.00
N ALA A 67 0.80 -12.38 10.26
CA ALA A 67 1.42 -11.90 11.49
C ALA A 67 1.48 -10.35 11.50
N GLN A 68 0.89 -9.73 12.52
CA GLN A 68 0.87 -8.27 12.70
C GLN A 68 2.25 -7.60 12.55
N ARG A 69 3.30 -8.22 13.12
CA ARG A 69 4.68 -7.69 13.02
C ARG A 69 5.18 -7.67 11.57
N THR A 70 4.86 -8.69 10.80
CA THR A 70 5.21 -8.78 9.38
C THR A 70 4.49 -7.70 8.59
N LEU A 71 3.18 -7.53 8.81
CA LEU A 71 2.38 -6.49 8.15
C LEU A 71 2.89 -5.08 8.45
N SER A 72 3.23 -4.80 9.72
CA SER A 72 3.82 -3.52 10.12
C SER A 72 5.13 -3.26 9.37
N ARG A 73 6.08 -4.20 9.42
CA ARG A 73 7.38 -4.04 8.74
C ARG A 73 7.20 -3.85 7.23
N LYS A 74 6.30 -4.61 6.61
CA LYS A 74 6.05 -4.53 5.16
C LYS A 74 5.33 -3.25 4.76
N ALA A 75 4.44 -2.73 5.59
CA ALA A 75 3.85 -1.41 5.40
C ALA A 75 4.92 -0.30 5.49
N ASP A 76 5.82 -0.36 6.47
CA ASP A 76 6.92 0.61 6.62
C ASP A 76 7.89 0.55 5.42
N GLU A 77 8.24 -0.66 4.96
CA GLU A 77 9.05 -0.86 3.75
C GLU A 77 8.36 -0.28 2.50
N PHE A 78 7.04 -0.48 2.38
CA PHE A 78 6.26 0.05 1.27
C PHE A 78 6.15 1.58 1.30
N GLU A 79 5.99 2.18 2.47
CA GLU A 79 5.98 3.64 2.61
C GLU A 79 7.33 4.25 2.23
N LYS A 80 8.43 3.56 2.54
CA LYS A 80 9.78 4.01 2.22
C LYS A 80 10.21 3.78 0.76
N TYR A 81 9.89 2.62 0.20
CA TYR A 81 10.43 2.17 -1.10
C TYR A 81 9.35 1.98 -2.18
N GLY A 82 8.07 2.13 -1.85
CA GLY A 82 6.96 1.93 -2.77
C GLY A 82 6.86 0.49 -3.27
N MET A 83 6.41 0.32 -4.52
CA MET A 83 6.18 -0.99 -5.12
C MET A 83 7.41 -1.90 -5.12
N GLN A 84 8.63 -1.35 -5.07
CA GLN A 84 9.86 -2.13 -5.04
C GLN A 84 9.97 -3.03 -3.80
N SER A 85 9.36 -2.64 -2.67
CA SER A 85 9.42 -3.44 -1.43
C SER A 85 8.60 -4.73 -1.47
N LEU A 86 7.73 -4.87 -2.48
CA LEU A 86 6.88 -6.04 -2.65
C LEU A 86 7.61 -7.19 -3.30
N PHE A 87 8.68 -6.90 -4.04
CA PHE A 87 9.49 -7.88 -4.73
C PHE A 87 10.65 -8.29 -3.84
N ASP A 88 10.96 -9.59 -3.82
CA ASP A 88 12.17 -10.06 -3.17
C ASP A 88 13.40 -9.49 -3.88
N SER A 89 14.42 -9.14 -3.09
CA SER A 89 15.74 -8.84 -3.62
C SER A 89 16.42 -10.18 -3.89
N ASP A 90 16.27 -10.71 -5.10
CA ASP A 90 17.06 -11.86 -5.57
C ASP A 90 18.57 -11.67 -5.31
#